data_AF-A0A8S0R6H2-F1
#
_entry.id   AF-A0A8S0R6H2-F1
#
_cell.length_a   1.000
_cell.length_b   1.000
_cell.length_c   1.000
_cell.angle_alpha   90.00
_cell.angle_beta   90.00
_cell.angle_gamma   90.00
#
_symmetry.space_group_name_H-M   'P 1'
#
loop_
_entity.id
_entity.type
_entity.pdbx_description
1 polymer ?
#
loop_
_entity_poly.entity_id
_entity_poly.type
_entity_poly.pdbx_seq_one_letter_code
_entity_poly.pdbx_strand_id
1 'polypeptide(L)' 'MGYVEEARENHVKKKVEEALRSKMKQKALKECEHYTAKYAECAAGRTLSIVWKCREQANQLNQCLHQ' A
#
# COMPACT_ATOMS: atom_id res chain seq x y z
N MET A 1 5.32 34.57 11.89
CA MET A 1 5.27 33.51 10.85
C MET A 1 4.05 33.79 9.99
N GLY A 2 4.26 34.14 8.73
CA GLY A 2 3.17 34.54 7.84
C GLY A 2 2.41 33.33 7.29
N TYR A 3 1.11 33.47 7.04
CA TYR A 3 0.23 32.47 6.44
C TYR A 3 0.78 31.86 5.12
N VAL A 4 1.63 32.60 4.41
CA VAL A 4 2.28 32.16 3.16
C VAL A 4 3.40 31.14 3.41
N GLU A 5 4.16 31.27 4.49
CA GLU A 5 5.21 30.31 4.86
C GLU A 5 4.60 28.97 5.29
N GLU A 6 3.54 29.02 6.11
CA GLU A 6 2.85 27.83 6.60
C GLU A 6 2.19 27.03 5.46
N ALA A 7 1.62 27.70 4.45
CA ALA A 7 1.06 27.03 3.27
C ALA A 7 2.14 26.31 2.44
N ARG A 8 3.34 26.91 2.31
CA ARG A 8 4.48 26.32 1.60
C ARG A 8 5.02 25.11 2.36
N GLU A 9 5.19 25.21 3.67
CA GLU A 9 5.61 24.08 4.51
C GLU A 9 4.64 22.90 4.44
N ASN A 10 3.33 23.16 4.52
CA ASN A 10 2.32 22.12 4.41
C ASN A 10 2.32 21.44 3.03
N HIS A 11 2.54 22.20 1.96
CA HIS A 11 2.68 21.62 0.62
C HIS A 11 3.89 20.68 0.52
N VAL A 12 5.04 21.10 1.05
CA VAL A 12 6.26 20.28 1.04
C VAL A 12 6.08 19.02 1.89
N LYS A 13 5.47 19.14 3.08
CA LYS A 13 5.16 17.98 3.95
C LYS A 13 4.30 16.96 3.22
N LYS A 14 3.23 17.39 2.53
CA LYS A 14 2.38 16.49 1.73
C LYS A 14 3.15 15.78 0.62
N LYS A 15 4.01 16.49 -0.11
CA LYS A 15 4.83 15.88 -1.17
C LYS A 15 5.82 14.85 -0.63
N VAL A 16 6.42 15.12 0.53
CA VAL A 16 7.33 14.18 1.19
C VAL A 16 6.58 12.95 1.69
N GLU A 17 5.41 13.12 2.30
CA GLU A 17 4.54 12.01 2.72
C GLU A 17 4.11 11.14 1.53
N GLU A 18 3.71 11.73 0.41
CA GLU A 18 3.37 11.00 -0.82
C GLU A 18 4.57 10.22 -1.37
N ALA A 19 5.75 10.85 -1.42
CA ALA A 19 6.98 10.20 -1.89
C ALA A 19 7.42 9.07 -0.95
N LEU A 20 7.31 9.27 0.36
CA LEU A 20 7.61 8.27 1.38
C LEU A 20 6.63 7.09 1.29
N ARG A 21 5.33 7.37 1.14
CA ARG A 21 4.29 6.36 0.95
C ARG A 21 4.53 5.53 -0.31
N SER A 22 4.97 6.15 -1.40
CA SER A 22 5.30 5.45 -2.65
C SER A 22 6.52 4.53 -2.46
N LYS A 23 7.58 5.02 -1.80
CA LYS A 23 8.79 4.22 -1.52
C LYS A 23 8.50 3.04 -0.58
N MET A 24 7.72 3.27 0.48
CA MET A 24 7.32 2.23 1.44
C MET A 24 6.44 1.17 0.79
N LYS A 25 5.49 1.54 -0.08
CA LYS A 25 4.72 0.57 -0.85
C LYS A 25 5.60 -0.33 -1.71
N GLN A 26 6.56 0.23 -2.43
CA GLN A 26 7.47 -0.56 -3.27
C GLN A 26 8.34 -1.51 -2.44
N LYS A 27 8.83 -1.06 -1.28
CA LYS A 27 9.61 -1.90 -0.36
C LYS A 27 8.77 -3.04 0.22
N ALA A 28 7.58 -2.72 0.71
CA ALA A 28 6.67 -3.68 1.32
C ALA A 28 6.18 -4.74 0.32
N LEU A 29 5.95 -4.37 -0.95
CA LEU A 29 5.62 -5.33 -2.01
C LEU A 29 6.77 -6.29 -2.33
N LYS A 30 8.04 -5.87 -2.18
CA LYS A 30 9.20 -6.75 -2.37
C LYS A 30 9.42 -7.70 -1.19
N GLU A 31 9.25 -7.22 0.04
CA GLU A 31 9.39 -8.09 1.23
C GLU A 31 8.26 -9.13 1.31
N CYS A 32 7.04 -8.72 0.96
CA CYS A 32 5.85 -9.58 0.97
C CYS A 32 5.56 -10.22 -0.40
N GLU A 33 6.56 -10.36 -1.27
CA GLU A 33 6.38 -10.84 -2.65
C GLU A 33 5.68 -12.20 -2.69
N HIS A 34 6.05 -13.13 -1.79
CA HIS A 34 5.43 -14.46 -1.68
C HIS A 34 3.93 -14.41 -1.41
N TYR A 35 3.50 -13.55 -0.48
CA TYR A 35 2.07 -13.38 -0.15
C TYR A 35 1.33 -12.63 -1.25
N THR A 36 2.02 -11.69 -1.91
CA THR A 36 1.49 -10.93 -3.04
C THR A 36 1.25 -11.85 -4.23
N ALA A 37 2.18 -12.76 -4.53
CA ALA A 37 2.05 -13.76 -5.59
C ALA A 37 0.85 -14.69 -5.36
N LYS A 38 0.72 -15.23 -4.14
CA LYS A 38 -0.43 -16.08 -3.77
C LYS A 38 -1.76 -15.36 -3.87
N TYR A 39 -1.81 -14.09 -3.44
CA TYR A 39 -3.02 -13.28 -3.58
C TYR A 39 -3.30 -12.98 -5.07
N ALA A 40 -2.28 -12.71 -5.88
CA ALA A 40 -2.43 -12.48 -7.32
C ALA A 40 -2.90 -13.74 -8.07
N GLU A 41 -2.39 -14.92 -7.73
CA GLU A 41 -2.89 -16.20 -8.25
C GLU A 41 -4.36 -16.44 -7.87
N CYS A 42 -4.75 -16.08 -6.65
CA CYS A 42 -6.15 -16.15 -6.24
C CYS A 42 -7.00 -15.06 -6.93
N ALA A 43 -6.45 -13.88 -7.17
CA ALA A 43 -7.14 -12.79 -7.86
C ALA A 43 -7.33 -13.07 -9.36
N ALA A 44 -6.44 -13.86 -9.95
CA ALA A 44 -6.45 -14.18 -11.37
C ALA A 44 -7.79 -14.78 -11.79
N GLY A 45 -8.50 -14.08 -12.67
CA GLY A 45 -9.81 -14.51 -13.19
C GLY A 45 -11.01 -14.27 -12.26
N ARG A 46 -10.85 -13.59 -11.12
CA ARG A 46 -11.95 -13.29 -10.19
C ARG A 46 -12.16 -11.77 -10.06
N THR A 47 -13.25 -11.25 -10.63
CA THR A 47 -13.55 -9.81 -10.61
C THR A 47 -14.45 -9.39 -9.45
N LEU A 48 -15.49 -10.18 -9.13
CA LEU A 48 -16.49 -9.84 -8.11
C LEU A 48 -16.36 -10.68 -6.84
N SER A 49 -15.93 -11.93 -6.98
CA SER A 49 -15.86 -12.89 -5.87
C SER A 49 -14.54 -12.87 -5.10
N ILE A 50 -13.59 -12.01 -5.50
CA ILE A 50 -12.23 -11.95 -4.96
C ILE A 50 -12.19 -11.67 -3.45
N VAL A 51 -13.05 -10.76 -2.97
CA VAL A 51 -13.10 -10.34 -1.56
C VAL A 51 -13.49 -11.50 -0.63
N TRP A 52 -14.27 -12.46 -1.15
CA TRP A 52 -14.80 -13.57 -0.38
C TRP A 52 -13.92 -14.82 -0.55
N LYS A 53 -13.52 -15.11 -1.79
CA LYS A 53 -12.75 -16.31 -2.15
C LYS A 53 -11.27 -16.20 -1.81
N CYS A 54 -10.71 -14.99 -1.82
CA CYS A 54 -9.29 -14.74 -1.55
C CYS A 54 -9.06 -14.03 -0.21
N ARG A 55 -10.05 -14.08 0.70
CA ARG A 55 -10.01 -13.38 1.99
C ARG A 55 -8.84 -13.83 2.86
N GLU A 56 -8.50 -15.11 2.83
CA GLU A 56 -7.41 -15.69 3.61
C GLU A 56 -6.04 -15.18 3.12
N GLN A 57 -5.81 -15.24 1.81
CA GLN A 57 -4.60 -14.73 1.16
C GLN A 57 -4.47 -13.20 1.34
N ALA A 58 -5.59 -12.47 1.28
CA ALA A 58 -5.63 -11.04 1.55
C ALA A 58 -5.24 -10.73 3.01
N ASN A 59 -5.71 -11.52 3.98
CA ASN A 59 -5.35 -11.35 5.38
C ASN A 59 -3.86 -11.62 5.62
N GLN A 60 -3.29 -12.66 5.01
CA GLN A 60 -1.86 -12.95 5.11
C GLN A 60 -0.99 -11.84 4.50
N LEU A 61 -1.39 -11.32 3.34
CA LEU A 61 -0.73 -10.18 2.72
C LEU A 61 -0.81 -8.94 3.62
N ASN A 62 -1.98 -8.63 4.18
CA ASN A 62 -2.16 -7.51 5.10
C ASN A 62 -1.35 -7.66 6.39
N GLN A 63 -1.24 -8.87 6.95
CA GLN A 63 -0.37 -9.13 8.11
C GLN A 63 1.09 -8.84 7.80
N CYS A 64 1.56 -9.20 6.61
CA CYS A 64 2.92 -8.90 6.18
C CYS A 64 3.15 -7.38 5.94
N LEU A 65 2.15 -6.69 5.37
CA LEU A 65 2.21 -5.24 5.10
C LEU A 65 2.04 -4.36 6.35
N HIS A 66 1.52 -4.91 7.45
CA HIS A 66 1.31 -4.21 8.73
C HIS A 66 2.47 -4.36 9.74
N GLN A 67 3.50 -5.15 9.41
CA GLN A 67 4.76 -5.13 10.17
C GLN A 67 5.50 -3.81 9.99
#